data_AF-A0A1B6HMY9-F1
#
_entry.id   AF-A0A1B6HMY9-F1
#
_cell.length_a   1.000
_cell.length_b   1.000
_cell.length_c   1.000
_cell.angle_alpha   90.00
_cell.angle_beta   90.00
_cell.angle_gamma   90.00
#
_symmetry.space_group_name_H-M   'P 1'
#
loop_
_entity.id
_entity.type
_entity.pdbx_description
1 polymer ?
#
loop_
_entity_poly.entity_id
_entity_poly.type
_entity_poly.pdbx_seq_one_letter_code
_entity_poly.pdbx_strand_id
1 'polypeptide(L)'
;EGLFLSEEFDFVGIFEDDQGAMAKSKNHTNHNQNRKAHRNGIKKPKRFRHESTLGVDPKFLRNLRFAKKHNLKPAEQLKRAAERKAARETKIAERKAAK
;
A
#
# COMPACT_ATOMS: atom_id res chain seq x y z
N GLU A 1 2.25 -69.17 35.79
CA GLU A 1 1.81 -69.11 37.19
C GLU A 1 1.50 -67.66 37.55
N GLY A 2 0.36 -67.42 38.21
CA GLY A 2 -0.01 -66.14 38.84
C GLY A 2 -0.59 -65.09 37.88
N LEU A 3 -1.91 -65.04 37.65
CA LEU A 3 -2.97 -64.41 38.48
C LEU A 3 -2.86 -62.87 38.54
N PHE A 4 -3.78 -62.17 37.87
CA PHE A 4 -4.72 -61.16 38.45
C PHE A 4 -5.43 -60.43 37.28
N LEU A 5 -6.66 -60.82 36.97
CA LEU A 5 -7.92 -60.20 37.41
C LEU A 5 -8.36 -59.04 36.50
N SER A 6 -9.38 -59.36 35.72
CA SER A 6 -10.41 -58.47 35.22
C SER A 6 -11.05 -57.66 36.35
N GLU A 7 -11.02 -56.35 36.25
CA GLU A 7 -12.06 -55.48 36.82
C GLU A 7 -12.38 -54.38 35.80
N GLU A 8 -13.49 -54.61 35.09
CA GLU A 8 -14.32 -53.55 34.55
C GLU A 8 -14.84 -52.74 35.74
N PHE A 9 -14.40 -51.49 35.87
CA PHE A 9 -15.09 -50.50 36.66
C PHE A 9 -15.42 -49.32 35.76
N ASP A 10 -16.62 -49.38 35.21
CA ASP A 10 -17.36 -48.24 34.67
C ASP A 10 -17.48 -47.18 35.78
N PHE A 11 -16.54 -46.23 35.82
CA PHE A 11 -16.82 -44.95 36.44
C PHE A 11 -17.26 -44.00 35.33
N VAL A 12 -18.54 -44.13 34.97
CA VAL A 12 -19.33 -43.04 34.41
C VAL A 12 -19.28 -41.90 35.42
N GLY A 13 -18.21 -41.11 35.32
CA GLY A 13 -18.05 -39.84 35.99
C GLY A 13 -19.08 -38.89 35.43
N ILE A 14 -20.24 -38.93 36.09
CA ILE A 14 -21.27 -37.91 36.22
C ILE A 14 -20.80 -36.56 35.65
N PHE A 15 -21.36 -36.27 34.47
CA PHE A 15 -21.90 -34.99 34.06
C PHE A 15 -22.02 -33.97 35.21
N GLU A 16 -21.00 -33.15 35.40
CA GLU A 16 -21.17 -31.76 35.81
C GLU A 16 -20.41 -30.94 34.78
N ASP A 17 -21.00 -30.85 33.57
CA ASP A 17 -20.87 -29.63 32.78
C ASP A 17 -21.23 -28.49 33.73
N ASP A 18 -20.24 -27.72 34.15
CA ASP A 18 -20.41 -26.46 34.87
C ASP A 18 -21.15 -25.52 33.92
N GLN A 19 -22.47 -25.68 33.85
CA GLN A 19 -23.44 -24.83 33.18
C GLN A 19 -23.57 -23.53 33.99
N GLY A 20 -22.44 -22.90 34.31
CA GLY A 20 -22.32 -21.47 34.55
C GLY A 20 -22.54 -20.70 33.24
N ALA A 21 -23.58 -21.04 32.50
CA ALA A 21 -24.07 -20.26 31.38
C ALA A 21 -24.36 -18.86 31.92
N MET A 22 -23.65 -17.86 31.38
CA MET A 22 -23.99 -16.46 31.62
C MET A 22 -25.47 -16.25 31.29
N ALA A 23 -26.31 -16.15 32.31
CA ALA A 23 -27.72 -15.84 32.14
C ALA A 23 -27.91 -14.55 31.31
N LYS A 24 -26.91 -13.65 31.32
CA LYS A 24 -26.73 -12.54 30.38
C LYS A 24 -25.23 -12.26 30.18
N SER A 25 -24.72 -12.27 28.95
CA SER A 25 -23.38 -11.77 28.60
C SER A 25 -23.35 -10.25 28.50
N LYS A 26 -22.15 -9.67 28.69
CA LYS A 26 -21.89 -8.31 28.22
C LYS A 26 -21.69 -8.30 26.71
N ASN A 27 -22.57 -7.60 25.99
CA ASN A 27 -22.60 -7.59 24.52
C ASN A 27 -21.47 -6.78 23.85
N HIS A 28 -20.84 -5.84 24.56
CA HIS A 28 -19.80 -4.97 23.99
C HIS A 28 -18.79 -4.48 25.04
N THR A 29 -17.50 -4.45 24.68
CA THR A 29 -16.44 -3.84 25.50
C THR A 29 -15.28 -3.31 24.65
N ASN A 30 -14.85 -2.08 24.95
CA ASN A 30 -13.65 -1.45 24.37
C ASN A 30 -12.46 -1.44 25.36
N HIS A 31 -12.57 -2.14 26.49
CA HIS A 31 -11.64 -1.96 27.62
C HIS A 31 -10.16 -2.31 27.31
N ASN A 32 -9.91 -3.29 26.43
CA ASN A 32 -8.56 -3.74 26.11
C ASN A 32 -8.09 -3.35 24.70
N GLN A 33 -8.90 -2.65 23.90
CA GLN A 33 -8.53 -2.41 22.50
C GLN A 33 -7.35 -1.46 22.39
N ASN A 34 -7.37 -0.35 23.15
CA ASN A 34 -6.28 0.62 23.15
C ASN A 34 -4.95 0.00 23.60
N ARG A 35 -4.97 -0.80 24.67
CA ARG A 35 -3.77 -1.50 25.16
C ARG A 35 -3.20 -2.43 24.10
N LYS A 36 -4.04 -3.20 23.38
CA LYS A 36 -3.60 -4.06 22.28
C LYS A 36 -3.02 -3.25 21.12
N ALA A 37 -3.66 -2.15 20.72
CA ALA A 37 -3.19 -1.29 19.64
C ALA A 37 -1.84 -0.62 19.96
N HIS A 38 -1.63 -0.22 21.21
CA HIS A 38 -0.38 0.40 21.65
C HIS A 38 0.75 -0.60 21.95
N ARG A 39 0.45 -1.89 22.22
CA ARG A 39 1.49 -2.94 22.35
C ARG A 39 2.37 -3.05 21.10
N ASN A 40 1.77 -3.04 19.91
CA ASN A 40 2.50 -3.04 18.63
C ASN A 40 2.77 -1.62 18.10
N GLY A 41 2.10 -0.62 18.68
CA GLY A 41 2.16 0.78 18.31
C GLY A 41 1.38 1.09 17.03
N ILE A 42 0.50 2.09 17.08
CA ILE A 42 -0.21 2.60 15.90
C ILE A 42 0.78 3.40 15.05
N LYS A 43 1.30 2.81 13.97
CA LYS A 43 2.26 3.46 13.07
C LYS A 43 1.53 4.32 12.04
N LYS A 44 2.05 5.53 11.80
CA LYS A 44 1.58 6.41 10.72
C LYS A 44 1.99 5.82 9.35
N PRO A 45 1.20 6.03 8.28
CA PRO A 45 1.60 5.63 6.94
C PRO A 45 2.88 6.36 6.52
N LYS A 46 3.77 5.65 5.82
CA LYS A 46 5.03 6.22 5.34
C LYS A 46 4.75 7.14 4.15
N ARG A 47 5.38 8.32 4.14
CA ARG A 47 5.37 9.23 2.98
C ARG A 47 6.53 8.86 2.06
N PHE A 48 6.22 8.44 0.84
CA PHE A 48 7.23 8.16 -0.17
C PHE A 48 7.45 9.41 -1.06
N ARG A 49 8.64 9.55 -1.66
CA ARG A 49 8.94 10.65 -2.59
C ARG A 49 8.03 10.62 -3.83
N HIS A 50 7.59 9.43 -4.23
CA HIS A 50 6.71 9.21 -5.37
C HIS A 50 5.53 8.36 -4.93
N GLU A 51 4.33 8.91 -5.05
CA GLU A 51 3.07 8.25 -4.72
C GLU A 51 2.55 7.44 -5.93
N SER A 52 1.58 6.56 -5.70
CA SER A 52 0.93 5.82 -6.78
C SER A 52 0.05 6.75 -7.61
N THR A 53 0.04 6.55 -8.94
CA THR A 53 -0.84 7.30 -9.85
C THR A 53 -2.20 6.62 -10.07
N LEU A 54 -2.64 5.81 -9.10
CA LEU A 54 -3.92 5.11 -9.17
C LEU A 54 -5.06 6.13 -9.01
N GLY A 55 -6.06 6.07 -9.88
CA GLY A 55 -7.18 7.03 -9.88
C GLY A 55 -6.92 8.32 -10.68
N VAL A 56 -5.74 8.48 -11.28
CA VAL A 56 -5.47 9.57 -12.22
C VAL A 56 -6.14 9.29 -13.57
N ASP A 57 -6.62 10.33 -14.24
CA ASP A 57 -7.30 10.25 -15.54
C ASP A 57 -6.53 9.36 -16.55
N PRO A 58 -7.17 8.30 -17.11
CA PRO A 58 -6.56 7.42 -18.09
C PRO A 58 -6.04 8.15 -19.33
N LYS A 59 -6.68 9.23 -19.78
CA LYS A 59 -6.24 10.00 -20.96
C LYS A 59 -4.91 10.70 -20.68
N PHE A 60 -4.80 11.36 -19.53
CA PHE A 60 -3.54 11.93 -19.06
C PHE A 60 -2.44 10.86 -18.92
N LEU A 61 -2.75 9.71 -18.31
CA LEU A 61 -1.76 8.63 -18.13
C LEU A 61 -1.26 8.05 -19.46
N ARG A 62 -2.14 7.90 -20.46
CA ARG A 62 -1.73 7.48 -21.82
C ARG A 62 -0.73 8.46 -22.41
N ASN A 63 -1.01 9.76 -22.36
CA ASN A 63 -0.09 10.78 -22.88
C ASN A 63 1.24 10.79 -22.11
N LEU A 64 1.20 10.73 -20.77
CA LEU A 64 2.39 10.71 -19.93
C LEU A 64 3.30 9.51 -20.27
N ARG A 65 2.73 8.34 -20.54
CA ARG A 65 3.47 7.15 -20.97
C ARG A 65 4.19 7.37 -22.29
N PHE A 66 3.51 7.95 -23.29
CA PHE A 66 4.14 8.27 -24.57
C PHE A 66 5.23 9.34 -24.44
N ALA A 67 4.98 10.40 -23.68
CA ALA A 67 5.95 11.46 -23.43
C ALA A 67 7.23 10.90 -22.79
N LYS A 68 7.09 10.10 -21.73
CA LYS A 68 8.24 9.46 -21.07
C LYS A 68 8.99 8.51 -21.99
N LYS A 69 8.28 7.75 -22.84
CA LYS A 69 8.87 6.79 -23.79
C LYS A 69 9.73 7.45 -24.86
N HIS A 70 9.30 8.61 -25.38
CA HIS A 70 9.94 9.28 -26.51
C HIS A 70 10.84 10.46 -26.12
N ASN A 71 11.11 10.65 -24.82
CA ASN A 71 12.04 11.68 -24.37
C ASN A 71 13.47 11.33 -24.79
N LEU A 72 14.12 12.26 -25.50
CA LEU A 72 15.54 12.17 -25.88
C LEU A 72 16.45 12.22 -24.65
N LYS A 73 17.69 11.77 -24.79
CA LYS A 73 18.67 11.90 -23.69
C LYS A 73 18.96 13.39 -23.43
N PRO A 74 19.26 13.77 -22.17
CA PRO A 74 19.51 15.17 -21.82
C PRO A 74 20.57 15.86 -22.70
N ALA A 75 21.65 15.15 -23.04
CA ALA A 75 22.70 15.68 -23.91
C ALA A 75 22.21 16.03 -25.33
N GLU A 76 21.37 15.17 -25.91
CA GLU A 76 20.77 15.41 -27.23
C GLU A 76 19.73 16.52 -27.19
N GLN A 77 18.97 16.62 -26.09
CA GLN A 77 18.03 17.73 -25.88
C GLN A 77 18.75 19.08 -25.85
N LEU A 78 19.89 19.18 -25.15
CA LEU A 78 20.67 20.42 -25.08
C LEU A 78 21.22 20.84 -26.45
N LYS A 79 21.79 19.89 -27.21
CA LYS A 79 22.27 20.15 -28.57
C LYS A 79 21.15 20.68 -29.47
N ARG A 80 20.01 19.97 -29.50
CA ARG A 80 18.86 20.36 -30.32
C ARG A 80 18.25 21.69 -29.87
N ALA A 81 18.29 22.01 -28.58
CA ALA A 81 17.84 23.30 -28.05
C ALA A 81 18.77 24.45 -28.49
N ALA A 82 20.09 24.25 -28.45
CA ALA A 82 21.07 25.22 -28.93
C ALA A 82 20.91 25.48 -30.44
N GLU A 83 20.76 24.43 -31.25
CA GLU A 83 20.50 24.53 -32.69
C GLU A 83 19.20 25.30 -32.99
N ARG A 84 18.12 24.99 -32.27
CA ARG A 84 16.84 25.72 -32.41
C ARG A 84 16.95 27.18 -32.00
N LYS A 85 17.74 27.49 -30.97
CA LYS A 85 17.99 28.86 -30.51
C LYS A 85 18.74 29.65 -31.59
N ALA A 86 19.83 29.09 -32.13
CA ALA A 86 20.58 29.71 -33.22
C ALA A 86 19.69 29.93 -34.47
N ALA A 87 18.91 28.93 -34.87
CA ALA A 87 17.99 29.03 -36.01
C ALA A 87 16.85 30.04 -35.78
N ARG A 88 16.46 30.30 -34.53
CA ARG A 88 15.48 31.33 -34.19
C ARG A 88 16.10 32.72 -34.23
N GLU A 89 17.32 32.87 -33.73
CA GLU A 89 18.08 34.13 -33.74
C GLU A 89 18.35 34.60 -35.17
N THR A 90 18.74 33.69 -36.07
CA THR A 90 18.91 34.01 -37.50
C THR A 90 17.62 34.49 -38.15
N LYS A 91 16.50 33.78 -37.93
CA LYS A 91 15.17 34.19 -38.43
C LYS A 91 14.70 35.54 -37.86
N ILE A 92 15.05 35.85 -36.61
CA ILE A 92 14.74 37.14 -35.99
C ILE A 92 15.60 38.25 -36.63
N ALA A 93 16.90 38.00 -36.84
CA ALA A 93 17.79 38.96 -37.49
C ALA A 93 17.35 39.24 -38.93
N GLU A 94 16.96 38.22 -39.67
CA GLU A 94 16.42 38.34 -41.03
C GLU A 94 15.12 39.16 -41.06
N ARG A 95 14.15 38.85 -40.18
CA ARG A 95 12.91 39.64 -40.05
C ARG A 95 13.15 41.08 -39.62
N LYS A 96 14.18 41.34 -38.83
CA LYS A 96 14.57 42.69 -38.39
C LYS A 96 15.27 43.47 -39.50
N ALA A 97 16.04 42.82 -40.36
CA ALA A 97 16.66 43.43 -41.52
C ALA A 97 15.66 43.73 -42.65
N ALA A 98 14.56 42.97 -42.72
CA ALA A 98 13.47 43.17 -43.67
C ALA A 98 12.44 44.23 -43.26
N LYS A 99 12.61 44.87 -42.10
CA LYS A 99 11.76 45.95 -41.57
C LYS A 99 12.54 47.25 -41.54
#